data_AF-A0AAD0C428-F1
#
_entry.id   AF-A0AAD0C428-F1
#
_cell.length_a   1.000
_cell.length_b   1.000
_cell.length_c   1.000
_cell.angle_alpha   90.00
_cell.angle_beta   90.00
_cell.angle_gamma   90.00
#
_symmetry.space_group_name_H-M   'P 1'
#
loop_
_entity.id
_entity.type
_entity.pdbx_description
1 polymer ?
#
loop_
_entity_poly.entity_id
_entity_poly.type
_entity_poly.pdbx_seq_one_letter_code
_entity_poly.pdbx_strand_id
1 'polypeptide(L)'
;MTDKATIPMSAQLLKHILLWTVFGYCYQSGMSVLIKMAADAQPEHPLITAFAYGVGFNILVAHLITKYDTKWPLVASVFIGVVGLIAVPIIIGGTASLLTFSLLAGFLFSLILSCFIVGLLKVKLNKN
;
A
#
# COMPACT_ATOMS: atom_id res chain seq x y z
N MET A 1 21.18 28.50 -17.33
CA MET A 1 19.79 27.99 -17.34
C MET A 1 19.84 26.61 -17.98
N THR A 2 19.90 25.56 -17.18
CA THR A 2 20.03 24.18 -17.67
C THR A 2 18.68 23.68 -18.18
N ASP A 3 18.68 23.35 -19.46
CA ASP A 3 17.58 22.72 -20.20
C ASP A 3 17.05 21.50 -19.43
N LYS A 4 15.77 21.51 -19.08
CA LYS A 4 15.08 20.38 -18.45
C LYS A 4 14.92 19.32 -19.54
N ALA A 5 15.96 18.50 -19.73
CA ALA A 5 15.92 17.33 -20.60
C ALA A 5 14.60 16.59 -20.35
N THR A 6 13.74 16.60 -21.36
CA THR A 6 12.37 16.09 -21.24
C THR A 6 12.47 14.58 -21.11
N ILE A 7 12.47 14.09 -19.87
CA ILE A 7 12.63 12.67 -19.57
C ILE A 7 11.57 11.90 -20.38
N PRO A 8 11.97 10.93 -21.22
CA PRO A 8 11.02 10.19 -22.05
C PRO A 8 9.96 9.51 -21.18
N MET A 9 8.73 9.43 -21.68
CA MET A 9 7.57 8.92 -20.92
C MET A 9 7.81 7.51 -20.39
N SER A 10 8.56 6.68 -21.12
CA SER A 10 9.01 5.35 -20.70
C SER A 10 9.88 5.38 -19.43
N ALA A 11 10.83 6.32 -19.33
CA ALA A 11 11.69 6.46 -18.16
C ALA A 11 10.92 7.02 -16.94
N GLN A 12 9.91 7.87 -17.16
CA GLN A 12 9.02 8.32 -16.08
C GLN A 12 8.16 7.17 -15.54
N LEU A 13 7.60 6.34 -16.43
CA LEU A 13 6.83 5.14 -16.06
C LEU A 13 7.70 4.14 -15.29
N LEU A 14 8.91 3.87 -15.78
CA LEU A 14 9.86 2.97 -15.12
C LEU A 14 10.13 3.42 -13.68
N LYS A 15 10.35 4.73 -13.47
CA LYS A 15 10.57 5.30 -12.13
C LYS A 15 9.36 5.05 -11.21
N HIS A 16 8.14 5.21 -11.70
CA HIS A 16 6.93 4.98 -10.90
C HIS A 16 6.76 3.49 -10.57
N ILE A 17 6.93 2.60 -11.54
CA ILE A 17 6.84 1.14 -11.32
C ILE A 17 7.90 0.68 -10.30
N LEU A 18 9.13 1.18 -10.39
CA LEU A 18 10.20 0.83 -9.47
C LEU A 18 9.90 1.32 -8.05
N LEU A 19 9.38 2.55 -7.92
CA LEU A 19 8.88 3.08 -6.64
C LEU A 19 7.74 2.22 -6.07
N TRP A 20 6.74 1.88 -6.90
CA TRP A 20 5.60 1.06 -6.47
C TRP A 20 6.02 -0.35 -6.08
N THR A 21 7.03 -0.91 -6.73
CA THR A 21 7.57 -2.24 -6.39
C THR A 21 8.22 -2.22 -5.01
N VAL A 22 9.07 -1.22 -4.74
CA VAL A 22 9.69 -1.04 -3.41
C VAL A 22 8.60 -0.83 -2.35
N PHE A 23 7.60 0.00 -2.64
CA PHE A 23 6.47 0.22 -1.73
C PHE A 23 5.66 -1.06 -1.50
N GLY A 24 5.46 -1.88 -2.52
CA GLY A 24 4.80 -3.19 -2.41
C GLY A 24 5.54 -4.14 -1.47
N TYR A 25 6.87 -4.23 -1.59
CA TYR A 25 7.68 -5.04 -0.68
C TYR A 25 7.62 -4.51 0.77
N CYS A 26 7.80 -3.20 0.97
CA CYS A 26 7.71 -2.59 2.30
C CYS A 26 6.30 -2.75 2.89
N TYR A 27 5.25 -2.68 2.06
CA TYR A 27 3.88 -2.90 2.48
C TYR A 27 3.66 -4.33 2.97
N GLN A 28 4.15 -5.33 2.23
CA GLN A 28 4.10 -6.73 2.65
C GLN A 28 4.80 -6.95 4.00
N SER A 29 6.01 -6.40 4.14
CA SER A 29 6.81 -6.56 5.36
C SER A 29 6.13 -5.91 6.56
N GLY A 30 5.65 -4.67 6.41
CA GLY A 30 4.92 -3.96 7.45
C GLY A 30 3.62 -4.66 7.84
N MET A 31 2.85 -5.14 6.86
CA MET A 31 1.61 -5.88 7.11
C MET A 31 1.87 -7.19 7.86
N SER A 32 2.93 -7.93 7.48
CA SER A 32 3.29 -9.19 8.13
C SER A 32 3.68 -8.98 9.61
N VAL A 33 4.42 -7.92 9.91
CA VAL A 33 4.77 -7.55 11.29
C VAL A 33 3.52 -7.14 12.06
N LEU A 34 2.64 -6.35 11.45
CA LEU A 34 1.42 -5.87 12.06
C LEU A 34 0.45 -7.01 12.41
N ILE A 35 0.31 -8.01 11.53
CA ILE A 35 -0.52 -9.19 11.79
C ILE A 35 0.03 -9.97 12.99
N LYS A 36 1.36 -10.14 13.07
CA LYS A 36 2.01 -10.78 14.22
C LYS A 36 1.77 -9.98 15.51
N MET A 37 1.97 -8.67 15.48
CA MET A 37 1.68 -7.80 16.61
C MET A 37 0.22 -7.87 17.06
N ALA A 38 -0.73 -7.97 16.12
CA ALA A 38 -2.14 -8.12 16.45
C ALA A 38 -2.44 -9.48 17.12
N ALA A 39 -1.78 -10.55 16.68
CA ALA A 39 -1.88 -11.87 17.30
C ALA A 39 -1.27 -11.87 18.72
N ASP A 40 -0.14 -11.19 18.90
CA ASP A 40 0.54 -11.05 20.20
C ASP A 40 -0.24 -10.16 21.18
N ALA A 41 -0.89 -9.10 20.68
CA ALA A 41 -1.63 -8.15 21.50
C ALA A 41 -2.98 -8.70 21.97
N GLN A 42 -3.69 -9.46 21.13
CA GLN A 42 -5.02 -9.96 21.45
C GLN A 42 -5.27 -11.36 20.85
N PRO A 43 -4.71 -12.42 21.47
CA PRO A 43 -4.76 -13.78 20.94
C PRO A 43 -6.17 -14.40 20.88
N GLU A 44 -7.11 -13.88 21.66
CA GLU A 44 -8.53 -14.30 21.67
C GLU A 44 -9.28 -13.87 20.38
N HIS A 45 -8.90 -12.72 19.78
CA HIS A 45 -9.57 -12.14 18.62
C HIS A 45 -8.58 -11.61 17.55
N PRO A 46 -7.64 -12.43 17.07
CA PRO A 46 -6.51 -11.97 16.27
C PRO A 46 -6.92 -11.39 14.91
N LEU A 47 -7.99 -11.91 14.30
CA LEU A 47 -8.45 -11.47 12.98
C LEU A 47 -9.03 -10.05 13.00
N ILE A 48 -9.84 -9.72 14.01
CA ILE A 48 -10.49 -8.41 14.12
C ILE A 48 -9.44 -7.34 14.47
N THR A 49 -8.53 -7.66 15.40
CA THR A 49 -7.44 -6.76 15.78
C THR A 49 -6.48 -6.54 14.62
N ALA A 50 -6.13 -7.59 13.86
CA ALA A 50 -5.31 -7.45 12.65
C ALA A 50 -6.00 -6.59 11.58
N PHE A 51 -7.32 -6.72 11.41
CA PHE A 51 -8.07 -5.87 10.49
C PHE A 51 -8.02 -4.40 10.92
N ALA A 52 -8.31 -4.11 12.19
CA ALA A 52 -8.29 -2.74 12.72
C ALA A 52 -6.91 -2.09 12.57
N TYR A 53 -5.84 -2.81 12.92
CA TYR A 53 -4.48 -2.33 12.76
C TYR A 53 -4.14 -2.15 11.27
N GLY A 54 -4.53 -3.09 10.42
CA GLY A 54 -4.25 -3.05 8.99
C GLY A 54 -4.95 -1.90 8.29
N VAL A 55 -6.17 -1.51 8.71
CA VAL A 55 -6.85 -0.30 8.24
C VAL A 55 -6.05 0.96 8.62
N GLY A 56 -5.57 1.06 9.86
CA GLY A 56 -4.71 2.16 10.29
C GLY A 56 -3.42 2.25 9.48
N PHE A 57 -2.77 1.11 9.25
CA PHE A 57 -1.57 1.03 8.42
C PHE A 57 -1.85 1.39 6.96
N ASN A 58 -2.98 0.97 6.39
CA ASN A 58 -3.40 1.35 5.04
C ASN A 58 -3.58 2.86 4.87
N ILE A 59 -4.04 3.56 5.90
CA ILE A 59 -4.13 5.03 5.89
C ILE A 59 -2.73 5.66 5.85
N LEU A 60 -1.77 5.14 6.63
CA LEU A 60 -0.39 5.61 6.62
C LEU A 60 0.29 5.35 5.27
N VAL A 61 0.09 4.16 4.71
CA VAL A 61 0.60 3.78 3.39
C VAL A 61 -0.04 4.63 2.31
N ALA A 62 -1.35 4.86 2.35
CA ALA A 62 -2.05 5.79 1.46
C ALA A 62 -1.49 7.22 1.54
N HIS A 63 -1.13 7.69 2.73
CA HIS A 63 -0.46 8.98 2.90
C HIS A 63 0.91 9.03 2.22
N LEU A 64 1.71 7.97 2.36
CA LEU A 64 2.99 7.84 1.68
C LEU A 64 2.81 7.79 0.15
N ILE A 65 1.91 6.95 -0.35
CA ILE A 65 1.61 6.82 -1.79
C ILE A 65 1.25 8.19 -2.38
N THR A 66 0.28 8.88 -1.80
CA THR A 66 -0.15 10.20 -2.28
C THR A 66 0.89 11.30 -2.06
N LYS A 67 1.96 11.07 -1.28
CA LYS A 67 3.06 12.03 -1.06
C LYS A 67 4.15 11.85 -2.12
N TYR A 68 4.46 10.61 -2.49
CA TYR A 68 5.54 10.30 -3.43
C TYR A 68 5.04 10.10 -4.87
N ASP A 69 3.78 9.70 -5.06
CA ASP A 69 3.12 9.62 -6.36
C ASP A 69 1.96 10.63 -6.43
N THR A 70 2.22 11.76 -7.08
CA THR A 70 1.24 12.83 -7.30
C THR A 70 0.46 12.68 -8.59
N LYS A 71 0.87 11.77 -9.49
CA LYS A 71 0.24 11.61 -10.80
C LYS A 71 -0.86 10.56 -10.77
N TRP A 72 -0.60 9.38 -10.19
CA TRP A 72 -1.51 8.23 -10.24
C TRP A 72 -1.60 7.47 -8.90
N PRO A 73 -1.93 8.14 -7.78
CA PRO A 73 -1.94 7.50 -6.46
C PRO A 73 -2.92 6.32 -6.36
N LEU A 74 -4.06 6.39 -7.06
CA LEU A 74 -5.06 5.32 -7.11
C LEU A 74 -4.58 4.07 -7.86
N VAL A 75 -3.85 4.26 -8.97
CA VAL A 75 -3.26 3.12 -9.71
C VAL A 75 -2.11 2.54 -8.91
N ALA A 76 -1.31 3.39 -8.29
CA ALA A 76 -0.22 2.99 -7.39
C ALA A 76 -0.74 2.13 -6.23
N SER A 77 -1.86 2.50 -5.60
CA SER A 77 -2.42 1.74 -4.48
C SER A 77 -2.90 0.34 -4.89
N VAL A 78 -3.53 0.21 -6.06
CA VAL A 78 -3.90 -1.10 -6.62
C VAL A 78 -2.65 -1.93 -6.90
N PHE A 79 -1.63 -1.36 -7.54
CA PHE A 79 -0.40 -2.07 -7.84
C PHE A 79 0.34 -2.51 -6.57
N ILE A 80 0.50 -1.62 -5.59
CA ILE A 80 1.14 -1.89 -4.30
C ILE A 80 0.36 -2.94 -3.52
N GLY A 81 -0.98 -2.87 -3.53
CA GLY A 81 -1.83 -3.86 -2.89
C GLY A 81 -1.66 -5.25 -3.49
N VAL A 82 -1.69 -5.37 -4.81
CA VAL A 82 -1.48 -6.65 -5.53
C VAL A 82 -0.07 -7.18 -5.32
N VAL A 83 0.94 -6.34 -5.51
CA VAL A 83 2.34 -6.78 -5.35
C VAL A 83 2.62 -7.15 -3.90
N GLY A 84 2.19 -6.33 -2.93
CA GLY A 84 2.50 -6.53 -1.52
C GLY A 84 1.68 -7.63 -0.83
N LEU A 85 0.42 -7.85 -1.22
CA LEU A 85 -0.42 -8.86 -0.57
C LEU A 85 -0.50 -10.18 -1.33
N ILE A 86 -0.14 -10.21 -2.61
CA ILE A 86 -0.23 -11.41 -3.45
C ILE A 86 1.15 -11.81 -3.97
N ALA A 87 1.80 -10.96 -4.76
CA ALA A 87 3.04 -11.36 -5.45
C ALA A 87 4.20 -11.65 -4.47
N VAL A 88 4.48 -10.72 -3.55
CA VAL A 88 5.60 -10.84 -2.60
C VAL A 88 5.40 -12.03 -1.64
N PRO A 89 4.23 -12.25 -1.01
CA PRO A 89 4.01 -13.42 -0.17
C PRO A 89 4.17 -14.74 -0.93
N ILE A 90 3.67 -14.83 -2.17
CA ILE A 90 3.82 -16.03 -3.00
C ILE A 90 5.28 -16.31 -3.33
N ILE A 91 6.05 -15.27 -3.68
CA ILE A 91 7.48 -15.41 -4.02
C ILE A 91 8.31 -15.84 -2.80
N ILE A 92 8.03 -15.28 -1.63
CA ILE A 92 8.86 -15.50 -0.43
C ILE A 92 8.46 -16.78 0.33
N GLY A 93 7.16 -17.03 0.49
CA GLY A 93 6.63 -18.07 1.37
C GLY A 93 5.64 -19.02 0.72
N GLY A 94 5.45 -18.93 -0.61
CA GLY A 94 4.49 -19.75 -1.35
C GLY A 94 3.03 -19.41 -1.03
N THR A 95 2.12 -20.28 -1.48
CA THR A 95 0.67 -20.09 -1.31
C THR A 95 0.21 -20.17 0.14
N ALA A 96 0.97 -20.83 1.03
CA ALA A 96 0.68 -20.90 2.46
C ALA A 96 0.92 -19.57 3.19
N SER A 97 1.70 -18.65 2.61
CA SER A 97 1.94 -17.32 3.16
C SER A 97 0.84 -16.30 2.82
N LEU A 98 -0.17 -16.71 2.05
CA LEU A 98 -1.31 -15.86 1.73
C LEU A 98 -2.19 -15.64 2.96
N LEU A 99 -2.61 -14.40 3.14
CA LEU A 99 -3.66 -14.04 4.09
C LEU A 99 -4.94 -14.80 3.79
N THR A 100 -5.74 -15.06 4.82
CA THR A 100 -7.11 -15.57 4.63
C THR A 100 -7.86 -14.65 3.66
N PHE A 101 -8.66 -15.23 2.77
CA PHE A 101 -9.30 -14.51 1.67
C PHE A 101 -10.11 -13.28 2.16
N SER A 102 -10.75 -13.39 3.32
CA SER A 102 -11.51 -12.28 3.93
C SER A 102 -10.61 -11.10 4.33
N LEU A 103 -9.44 -11.35 4.92
CA LEU A 103 -8.50 -10.29 5.31
C LEU A 103 -7.81 -9.68 4.08
N LEU A 104 -7.47 -10.53 3.10
CA LEU A 104 -6.87 -10.10 1.84
C LEU A 104 -7.79 -9.14 1.08
N ALA A 105 -9.05 -9.53 0.87
CA ALA A 105 -10.04 -8.67 0.22
C ALA A 105 -10.27 -7.39 1.02
N GLY A 106 -10.36 -7.50 2.36
CA GLY A 106 -10.50 -6.36 3.25
C GLY A 106 -9.35 -5.35 3.12
N PHE A 107 -8.10 -5.80 3.09
CA PHE A 107 -6.94 -4.91 2.96
C PHE A 107 -6.79 -4.32 1.57
N LEU A 108 -7.08 -5.08 0.50
CA LEU A 108 -7.08 -4.53 -0.86
C LEU A 108 -8.11 -3.41 -1.00
N PHE A 109 -9.34 -3.64 -0.55
CA PHE A 109 -10.40 -2.63 -0.61
C PHE A 109 -10.10 -1.43 0.29
N SER A 110 -9.63 -1.70 1.52
CA SER A 110 -9.24 -0.66 2.47
C SER A 110 -8.12 0.22 1.93
N LEU A 111 -7.10 -0.34 1.28
CA LEU A 111 -5.98 0.44 0.74
C LEU A 111 -6.43 1.41 -0.36
N ILE A 112 -7.30 0.94 -1.27
CA ILE A 112 -7.87 1.78 -2.34
C ILE A 112 -8.69 2.91 -1.71
N LEU A 113 -9.57 2.58 -0.76
CA LEU A 113 -10.42 3.55 -0.07
C LEU A 113 -9.60 4.58 0.72
N SER A 114 -8.58 4.13 1.46
CA SER A 114 -7.66 5.00 2.20
C SER A 114 -6.91 5.95 1.27
N CYS A 115 -6.47 5.47 0.10
CA CYS A 115 -5.80 6.31 -0.90
C CYS A 115 -6.74 7.38 -1.46
N PHE A 116 -8.00 7.02 -1.72
CA PHE A 116 -9.03 7.96 -2.15
C PHE A 116 -9.30 9.04 -1.08
N ILE A 117 -9.51 8.64 0.18
CA ILE A 117 -9.79 9.57 1.30
C ILE A 117 -8.62 10.53 1.52
N VAL A 118 -7.39 10.02 1.57
CA VAL A 118 -6.20 10.86 1.78
C VAL A 118 -5.97 11.82 0.60
N GLY A 119 -6.25 11.36 -0.63
CA GLY A 119 -6.24 12.22 -1.82
C GLY A 119 -7.21 13.40 -1.69
N LEU A 120 -8.46 13.14 -1.28
CA LEU A 120 -9.46 14.19 -1.04
C LEU A 120 -9.05 15.15 0.07
N LEU A 121 -8.49 14.64 1.17
CA LEU A 121 -8.02 15.47 2.29
C LEU A 121 -6.92 16.44 1.85
N LYS A 122 -5.94 15.97 1.06
CA LYS A 122 -4.88 16.85 0.54
C LYS A 122 -5.40 17.94 -0.40
N VAL A 123 -6.38 17.61 -1.26
CA VAL A 123 -7.03 18.60 -2.14
C VAL A 123 -7.75 19.68 -1.33
N LYS A 124 -8.44 19.30 -0.24
CA LYS A 124 -9.08 20.27 0.66
C LYS A 124 -8.05 21.12 1.41
N LEU A 125 -6.97 20.51 1.90
CA LEU A 125 -5.95 21.23 2.67
C LEU A 125 -5.18 22.26 1.84
N ASN A 126 -4.94 21.98 0.56
CA ASN A 126 -4.21 22.86 -0.36
C ASN A 126 -5.09 23.99 -0.97
N LYS A 127 -6.39 24.03 -0.62
CA LYS A 127 -7.33 25.08 -1.03
C LYS A 127 -7.53 26.18 0.02
N ASN A 128 -6.98 26.00 1.22
CA ASN A 128 -6.90 27.02 2.28
C ASN A 128 -5.48 27.61 2.30
#